data_AF-A0A3M4JVZ1-F1
#
_entry.id   AF-A0A3M4JVZ1-F1
#
_cell.length_a   1.000
_cell.length_b   1.000
_cell.length_c   1.000
_cell.angle_alpha   90.00
_cell.angle_beta   90.00
_cell.angle_gamma   90.00
#
_symmetry.space_group_name_H-M   'P 1'
#
loop_
_entity.id
_entity.type
_entity.pdbx_description
1 polymer ?
#
loop_
_entity_poly.entity_id
_entity_poly.type
_entity_poly.pdbx_seq_one_letter_code
_entity_poly.pdbx_strand_id
1 'polypeptide(L)'
;MDYSQLLERSFLQMAHTSESRLGYLAEHVFGFTTDSPSADELFAAKAVEVCAALGNRTMREYVTAKDGHLWFLLMFNMPFFAGRLDWGTSMTGSWWSVEHGEFLELDSCGLWTETGQLLEPMRFTLDQWKEFINAVVAFAAPELRPGAGKGFEQLPAL
;
A
#
# COMPACT_ATOMS: atom_id res chain seq x y z
N MET A 1 7.47 4.00 -16.78
CA MET A 1 6.31 3.09 -16.90
C MET A 1 5.10 3.85 -16.41
N ASP A 2 3.91 3.66 -17.00
CA ASP A 2 2.70 4.28 -16.46
C ASP A 2 2.11 3.36 -15.37
N TYR A 3 2.41 3.67 -14.11
CA TYR A 3 1.97 2.87 -12.97
C TYR A 3 0.47 2.97 -12.71
N SER A 4 -0.18 4.07 -13.10
CA SER A 4 -1.63 4.21 -13.00
C SER A 4 -2.33 3.22 -13.93
N GLN A 5 -1.90 3.16 -15.20
CA GLN A 5 -2.42 2.17 -16.14
C GLN A 5 -2.09 0.74 -15.75
N LEU A 6 -0.90 0.50 -15.16
CA LEU A 6 -0.52 -0.80 -14.63
C LEU A 6 -1.55 -1.27 -13.58
N LEU A 7 -1.81 -0.45 -12.56
CA LEU A 7 -2.73 -0.80 -11.47
C LEU A 7 -4.17 -1.00 -11.97
N GLU A 8 -4.67 -0.11 -12.82
CA GLU A 8 -6.02 -0.24 -13.40
C GLU A 8 -6.17 -1.53 -14.23
N ARG A 9 -5.20 -1.82 -15.10
CA ARG A 9 -5.22 -3.04 -15.91
C ARG A 9 -5.17 -4.28 -15.03
N SER A 10 -4.29 -4.28 -14.04
CA SER A 10 -4.11 -5.40 -13.12
C SER A 10 -5.39 -5.68 -12.34
N PHE A 11 -6.00 -4.64 -11.78
CA PHE A 11 -7.30 -4.75 -11.11
C PHE A 11 -8.38 -5.33 -12.02
N LEU A 12 -8.48 -4.87 -13.27
CA LEU A 12 -9.46 -5.40 -14.23
C LEU A 12 -9.22 -6.87 -14.58
N GLN A 13 -7.96 -7.31 -14.68
CA GLN A 13 -7.63 -8.73 -14.91
C GLN A 13 -7.93 -9.60 -13.68
N MET A 14 -7.80 -9.02 -12.48
CA MET A 14 -8.04 -9.69 -11.20
C MET A 14 -9.46 -9.48 -10.65
N ALA A 15 -10.36 -8.89 -11.44
CA ALA A 15 -11.74 -8.61 -11.02
C ALA A 15 -12.56 -9.86 -10.64
N HIS A 16 -12.06 -11.06 -10.93
CA HIS A 16 -12.68 -12.33 -10.56
C HIS A 16 -12.28 -12.80 -9.14
N THR A 17 -11.21 -12.25 -8.56
CA THR A 17 -10.70 -12.57 -7.23
C THR A 17 -10.80 -11.40 -6.26
N SER A 18 -10.86 -10.16 -6.74
CA SER A 18 -10.92 -8.96 -5.89
C SER A 18 -12.15 -8.12 -6.23
N GLU A 19 -13.01 -7.92 -5.24
CA GLU A 19 -14.25 -7.13 -5.39
C GLU A 19 -14.00 -5.60 -5.27
N SER A 20 -12.90 -5.19 -4.63
CA SER A 20 -12.55 -3.80 -4.39
C SER A 20 -11.08 -3.51 -4.71
N ARG A 21 -10.75 -2.24 -4.94
CA ARG A 21 -9.38 -1.79 -5.19
C ARG A 21 -8.51 -1.99 -3.95
N LEU A 22 -9.07 -1.76 -2.77
CA LEU A 22 -8.39 -2.01 -1.51
C LEU A 22 -8.12 -3.51 -1.30
N GLY A 23 -9.08 -4.39 -1.60
CA GLY A 23 -8.86 -5.84 -1.56
C GLY A 23 -7.77 -6.29 -2.55
N TYR A 24 -7.79 -5.76 -3.77
CA TYR A 24 -6.73 -6.01 -4.75
C TYR A 24 -5.34 -5.54 -4.26
N LEU A 25 -5.25 -4.33 -3.69
CA LEU A 25 -3.98 -3.82 -3.15
C LEU A 25 -3.51 -4.62 -1.94
N ALA A 26 -4.42 -5.10 -1.10
CA ALA A 26 -4.09 -5.93 0.05
C ALA A 26 -3.29 -7.16 -0.40
N GLU A 27 -3.84 -7.93 -1.33
CA GLU A 27 -3.25 -9.19 -1.77
C GLU A 27 -2.02 -8.98 -2.68
N HIS A 28 -2.16 -8.13 -3.71
CA HIS A 28 -1.18 -8.08 -4.82
C HIS A 28 -0.14 -6.97 -4.71
N VAL A 29 -0.27 -6.07 -3.74
CA VAL A 29 0.71 -5.00 -3.51
C VAL A 29 1.28 -5.06 -2.10
N PHE A 30 0.44 -5.13 -1.08
CA PHE A 30 0.88 -5.09 0.32
C PHE A 30 1.16 -6.48 0.91
N GLY A 31 0.71 -7.55 0.26
CA GLY A 31 0.95 -8.93 0.69
C GLY A 31 0.16 -9.34 1.93
N PHE A 32 -1.03 -8.76 2.14
CA PHE A 32 -1.99 -9.23 3.13
C PHE A 32 -2.80 -10.37 2.53
N THR A 33 -2.85 -11.49 3.23
CA THR A 33 -3.65 -12.66 2.83
C THR A 33 -4.46 -13.09 4.04
N THR A 34 -5.70 -12.61 4.16
CA THR A 34 -6.60 -13.01 5.24
C THR A 34 -7.80 -13.76 4.67
N ASP A 35 -8.45 -14.59 5.49
CA ASP A 35 -9.76 -15.17 5.15
C ASP A 35 -10.92 -14.17 5.40
N SER A 36 -10.61 -12.86 5.49
CA SER A 36 -11.56 -11.81 5.81
C SER A 36 -11.39 -10.61 4.87
N PRO A 37 -12.23 -10.51 3.81
CA PRO A 37 -12.15 -9.40 2.86
C PRO A 37 -12.23 -8.02 3.52
N SER A 38 -13.03 -7.88 4.58
CA SER A 38 -13.10 -6.63 5.36
C SER A 38 -11.80 -6.28 6.09
N ALA A 39 -11.04 -7.28 6.52
CA ALA A 39 -9.73 -7.07 7.14
C ALA A 39 -8.69 -6.68 6.10
N ASP A 40 -8.71 -7.34 4.92
CA ASP A 40 -7.84 -6.99 3.80
C ASP A 40 -8.05 -5.53 3.37
N GLU A 41 -9.30 -5.12 3.17
CA GLU A 41 -9.63 -3.73 2.82
C GLU A 41 -9.16 -2.73 3.87
N LEU A 42 -9.35 -3.04 5.17
CA LEU A 42 -8.84 -2.20 6.26
C LEU A 42 -7.32 -2.10 6.19
N PHE A 43 -6.61 -3.22 6.11
CA PHE A 43 -5.15 -3.23 6.17
C PHE A 43 -4.55 -2.51 4.96
N ALA A 44 -5.11 -2.71 3.76
CA ALA A 44 -4.74 -1.94 2.58
C ALA A 44 -5.02 -0.46 2.77
N ALA A 45 -6.20 -0.07 3.29
CA ALA A 45 -6.50 1.34 3.54
C ALA A 45 -5.48 1.99 4.48
N LYS A 46 -5.10 1.29 5.56
CA LYS A 46 -4.08 1.75 6.51
C LYS A 46 -2.68 1.78 5.91
N ALA A 47 -2.31 0.82 5.08
CA ALA A 47 -1.05 0.86 4.35
C ALA A 47 -1.00 2.04 3.37
N VAL A 48 -2.10 2.35 2.67
CA VAL A 48 -2.19 3.51 1.77
C VAL A 48 -2.10 4.83 2.55
N GLU A 49 -2.77 4.96 3.69
CA GLU A 49 -2.64 6.13 4.55
C GLU A 49 -1.18 6.38 4.96
N VAL A 50 -0.45 5.33 5.35
CA VAL A 50 0.99 5.42 5.70
C VAL A 50 1.83 5.81 4.49
N CYS A 51 1.55 5.24 3.31
CA CYS A 51 2.21 5.62 2.06
C CYS A 51 2.02 7.11 1.74
N ALA A 52 0.79 7.61 1.87
CA ALA A 52 0.45 9.02 1.65
C ALA A 52 1.16 9.93 2.67
N ALA A 53 1.19 9.54 3.95
CA ALA A 53 1.85 10.31 5.00
C ALA A 53 3.38 10.35 4.82
N LEU A 54 4.00 9.25 4.36
CA LEU A 54 5.42 9.21 3.99
C LEU A 54 5.73 10.11 2.80
N GLY A 55 4.93 10.03 1.74
CA GLY A 55 5.10 10.84 0.53
C GLY A 55 4.94 12.35 0.79
N ASN A 56 3.98 12.72 1.62
CA ASN A 56 3.67 14.12 1.94
C ASN A 56 4.47 14.68 3.13
N ARG A 57 5.32 13.87 3.77
CA ARG A 57 6.05 14.24 5.00
C ARG A 57 5.15 14.66 6.17
N THR A 58 3.96 14.06 6.27
CA THR A 58 2.95 14.33 7.31
C THR A 58 2.82 13.18 8.33
N MET A 59 3.91 12.44 8.55
CA MET A 59 3.92 11.29 9.45
C MET A 59 3.65 11.68 10.90
N ARG A 60 4.07 12.89 11.31
CA ARG A 60 3.84 13.39 12.67
C ARG A 60 2.34 13.57 12.94
N GLU A 61 1.63 14.17 12.00
CA GLU A 61 0.19 14.36 12.07
C GLU A 61 -0.53 13.00 12.10
N TYR A 62 -0.10 12.08 11.24
CA TYR A 62 -0.65 10.72 11.17
C TYR A 62 -0.56 9.99 12.51
N VAL A 63 0.61 9.96 13.15
CA VAL A 63 0.77 9.23 14.42
C VAL A 63 0.02 9.86 15.58
N THR A 64 -0.28 11.16 15.51
CA THR A 64 -1.06 11.85 16.55
C THR A 64 -2.57 11.69 16.37
N ALA A 65 -3.03 11.21 15.21
CA ALA A 65 -4.43 10.91 14.97
C ALA A 65 -4.87 9.66 15.75
N LYS A 66 -6.18 9.54 15.99
CA LYS A 66 -6.78 8.39 16.68
C LYS A 66 -6.39 7.08 15.97
N ASP A 67 -5.83 6.15 16.73
CA ASP A 67 -5.29 4.84 16.29
C ASP A 67 -4.13 4.90 15.27
N GLY A 68 -3.77 6.09 14.76
CA GLY A 68 -2.71 6.27 13.77
C GLY A 68 -1.34 5.82 14.27
N HIS A 69 -1.06 5.99 15.58
CA HIS A 69 0.18 5.48 16.17
C HIS A 69 0.30 3.95 16.10
N LEU A 70 -0.78 3.21 16.39
CA LEU A 70 -0.77 1.74 16.37
C LEU A 70 -0.59 1.22 14.93
N TRP A 71 -1.38 1.76 14.00
CA TRP A 71 -1.29 1.39 12.58
C TRP A 71 0.07 1.70 12.00
N PHE A 72 0.63 2.86 12.35
CA PHE A 72 1.99 3.21 12.00
C PHE A 72 3.02 2.19 12.48
N LEU A 73 3.01 1.86 13.78
CA LEU A 73 3.95 0.89 14.35
C LEU A 73 3.81 -0.49 13.70
N LEU A 74 2.58 -0.93 13.45
CA LEU A 74 2.32 -2.20 12.78
C LEU A 74 2.83 -2.19 11.35
N MET A 75 2.41 -1.21 10.54
CA MET A 75 2.73 -1.14 9.10
C MET A 75 4.23 -1.06 8.86
N PHE A 76 4.97 -0.31 9.69
CA PHE A 76 6.43 -0.20 9.56
C PHE A 76 7.17 -1.53 9.73
N ASN A 77 6.55 -2.50 10.41
CA ASN A 77 7.10 -3.84 10.60
C ASN A 77 6.55 -4.85 9.58
N MET A 78 5.59 -4.48 8.74
CA MET A 78 5.06 -5.37 7.71
C MET A 78 6.06 -5.54 6.55
N PRO A 79 6.10 -6.71 5.89
CA PRO A 79 7.07 -7.01 4.84
C PRO A 79 7.15 -6.00 3.69
N PHE A 80 6.04 -5.32 3.37
CA PHE A 80 6.03 -4.24 2.36
C PHE A 80 6.86 -3.01 2.78
N PHE A 81 6.86 -2.64 4.06
CA PHE A 81 7.58 -1.46 4.54
C PHE A 81 8.95 -1.81 5.12
N ALA A 82 9.04 -2.96 5.79
CA ALA A 82 10.28 -3.45 6.38
C ALA A 82 11.36 -3.59 5.30
N GLY A 83 12.52 -2.96 5.53
CA GLY A 83 13.64 -2.95 4.58
C GLY A 83 13.51 -1.95 3.43
N ARG A 84 12.41 -1.19 3.33
CA ARG A 84 12.23 -0.11 2.33
C ARG A 84 12.24 1.30 2.93
N LEU A 85 12.42 1.40 4.24
CA LEU A 85 12.38 2.63 5.00
C LEU A 85 13.68 2.85 5.77
N ASP A 86 14.13 4.10 5.81
CA ASP A 86 15.15 4.59 6.73
C ASP A 86 14.47 5.51 7.75
N TRP A 87 14.80 5.32 9.03
CA TRP A 87 14.20 6.05 10.16
C TRP A 87 15.01 7.28 10.57
N GLY A 88 16.23 7.45 10.05
CA GLY A 88 17.17 8.48 10.47
C GLY A 88 17.34 8.49 12.00
N THR A 89 16.78 9.52 12.65
CA THR A 89 16.81 9.68 14.12
C THR A 89 15.47 9.42 14.81
N SER A 90 14.38 9.19 14.08
CA SER A 90 13.06 8.90 14.66
C SER A 90 12.12 8.30 13.62
N MET A 91 11.28 7.35 14.01
CA MET A 91 10.34 6.71 13.08
C MET A 91 9.37 7.71 12.40
N THR A 92 8.98 8.80 13.06
CA THR A 92 8.11 9.84 12.45
C THR A 92 8.82 10.72 11.42
N GLY A 93 10.15 10.62 11.36
CA GLY A 93 11.00 11.30 10.37
C GLY A 93 11.34 10.42 9.18
N SER A 94 10.80 9.20 9.08
CA SER A 94 11.25 8.20 8.11
C SER A 94 11.00 8.57 6.65
N TRP A 95 11.77 7.95 5.74
CA TRP A 95 11.61 8.05 4.29
C TRP A 95 11.82 6.72 3.59
N TRP A 96 11.29 6.60 2.36
CA TRP A 96 11.67 5.52 1.45
C TRP A 96 13.16 5.56 1.16
N SER A 97 13.85 4.44 1.33
CA SER A 97 15.30 4.35 1.20
C SER A 97 15.71 3.05 0.52
N VAL A 98 16.75 3.14 -0.30
CA VAL A 98 17.44 2.00 -0.92
C VAL A 98 18.71 1.61 -0.14
N GLU A 99 18.93 2.11 1.08
CA GLU A 99 20.22 2.04 1.79
C GLU A 99 20.87 0.63 1.88
N HIS A 100 20.08 -0.44 1.77
CA HIS A 100 20.57 -1.82 1.77
C HIS A 100 20.66 -2.48 0.38
N GLY A 101 20.59 -1.71 -0.71
CA GLY A 101 20.67 -2.20 -2.09
C GLY A 101 20.74 -1.09 -3.14
N GLU A 102 20.63 -1.46 -4.42
CA GLU A 102 20.52 -0.48 -5.52
C GLU A 102 19.07 -0.20 -5.91
N PHE A 103 18.16 -1.11 -5.56
CA PHE A 103 16.76 -1.08 -5.98
C PHE A 103 15.84 -1.47 -4.83
N LEU A 104 14.63 -0.92 -4.85
CA LEU A 104 13.50 -1.43 -4.10
C LEU A 104 12.84 -2.53 -4.93
N GLU A 105 12.54 -3.67 -4.32
CA GLU A 105 11.89 -4.80 -5.00
C GLU A 105 10.43 -4.93 -4.56
N LEU A 106 9.56 -5.32 -5.49
CA LEU A 106 8.17 -5.69 -5.24
C LEU A 106 7.89 -7.02 -5.93
N ASP A 107 7.23 -7.95 -5.23
CA ASP A 107 6.66 -9.12 -5.90
C ASP A 107 5.60 -8.63 -6.89
N SER A 108 5.76 -8.99 -8.16
CA SER A 108 4.91 -8.50 -9.24
C SER A 108 3.71 -9.40 -9.49
N CYS A 109 3.54 -10.47 -8.71
CA CYS A 109 2.44 -11.40 -8.88
C CYS A 109 1.09 -10.69 -8.72
N GLY A 110 0.35 -10.61 -9.82
CA GLY A 110 -0.93 -9.91 -9.89
C GLY A 110 -0.86 -8.57 -10.63
N LEU A 111 0.34 -8.13 -11.03
CA LEU A 111 0.54 -6.97 -11.90
C LEU A 111 0.56 -7.37 -13.39
N TRP A 112 -0.15 -6.62 -14.21
CA TRP A 112 -0.37 -6.90 -15.64
C TRP A 112 -0.01 -5.73 -16.55
N THR A 113 0.83 -6.02 -17.54
CA THR A 113 1.15 -5.12 -18.65
C THR A 113 0.29 -5.43 -19.87
N GLU A 114 0.47 -4.69 -20.97
CA GLU A 114 -0.15 -5.00 -22.26
C GLU A 114 0.26 -6.36 -22.81
N THR A 115 1.47 -6.79 -22.48
CA THR A 115 2.06 -8.04 -22.95
C THR A 115 1.73 -9.23 -22.04
N GLY A 116 1.02 -9.02 -20.93
CA GLY A 116 0.64 -10.07 -19.98
C GLY A 116 1.09 -9.79 -18.54
N GLN A 117 0.91 -10.80 -17.68
CA GLN A 117 1.28 -10.75 -16.27
C GLN A 117 2.80 -10.62 -16.11
N LEU A 118 3.22 -9.80 -15.14
CA LEU A 118 4.61 -9.73 -14.71
C LEU A 118 4.89 -10.91 -13.78
N LEU A 119 5.87 -11.73 -14.16
CA LEU A 119 6.27 -12.93 -13.41
C LEU A 119 7.57 -12.74 -12.62
N GLU A 120 8.34 -11.70 -12.95
CA GLU A 120 9.61 -11.39 -12.32
C GLU A 120 9.46 -10.18 -11.39
N PRO A 121 10.08 -10.18 -10.19
CA PRO A 121 10.01 -9.07 -9.26
C PRO A 121 10.33 -7.73 -9.94
N MET A 122 9.51 -6.72 -9.65
CA MET A 122 9.75 -5.38 -10.16
C MET A 122 10.85 -4.71 -9.33
N ARG A 123 11.82 -4.12 -10.02
CA ARG A 123 12.91 -3.34 -9.42
C ARG A 123 12.69 -1.86 -9.69
N PHE A 124 12.78 -1.05 -8.64
CA PHE A 124 12.53 0.38 -8.68
C PHE A 124 13.77 1.13 -8.21
N THR A 125 14.16 2.16 -8.94
CA THR A 125 14.93 3.26 -8.33
C THR A 125 14.05 3.97 -7.29
N LEU A 126 14.65 4.76 -6.40
CA LEU A 126 13.90 5.49 -5.40
C LEU A 126 12.82 6.41 -6.02
N ASP A 127 13.11 7.03 -7.17
CA ASP A 127 12.13 7.93 -7.82
C ASP A 127 11.01 7.14 -8.50
N GLN A 128 11.33 6.02 -9.16
CA GLN A 128 10.32 5.11 -9.70
C GLN A 128 9.42 4.54 -8.59
N TRP A 129 9.98 4.24 -7.42
CA TRP A 129 9.20 3.78 -6.28
C TRP A 129 8.23 4.85 -5.80
N LYS A 130 8.67 6.11 -5.67
CA LYS A 130 7.78 7.22 -5.30
C LYS A 130 6.66 7.41 -6.33
N GLU A 131 6.97 7.32 -7.62
CA GLU A 131 5.96 7.39 -8.69
C GLU A 131 4.94 6.25 -8.55
N PHE A 132 5.41 5.02 -8.30
CA PHE A 132 4.55 3.86 -8.07
C PHE A 132 3.66 4.05 -6.83
N ILE A 133 4.23 4.47 -5.69
CA ILE A 133 3.48 4.73 -4.46
C ILE A 133 2.44 5.83 -4.66
N ASN A 134 2.76 6.90 -5.40
CA ASN A 134 1.78 7.93 -5.72
C ASN A 134 0.62 7.37 -6.58
N ALA A 135 0.92 6.48 -7.53
CA ALA A 135 -0.10 5.80 -8.30
C ALA A 135 -0.98 4.88 -7.42
N VAL A 136 -0.39 4.15 -6.46
CA VAL A 136 -1.13 3.34 -5.48
C VAL A 136 -2.09 4.20 -4.65
N VAL A 137 -1.61 5.33 -4.13
CA VAL A 137 -2.44 6.27 -3.35
C VAL A 137 -3.59 6.82 -4.20
N ALA A 138 -3.31 7.22 -5.45
CA ALA A 138 -4.33 7.73 -6.36
C ALA A 138 -5.35 6.64 -6.75
N PHE A 139 -4.89 5.42 -6.98
CA PHE A 139 -5.71 4.26 -7.33
C PHE A 139 -6.70 3.90 -6.22
N ALA A 140 -6.28 3.98 -4.95
CA ALA A 140 -7.13 3.71 -3.78
C ALA A 140 -8.08 4.87 -3.41
N ALA A 141 -7.81 6.09 -3.87
CA ALA A 141 -8.54 7.30 -3.45
C ALA A 141 -10.08 7.24 -3.58
N PRO A 142 -10.68 6.57 -4.59
CA PRO A 142 -12.14 6.45 -4.67
C PRO A 142 -12.77 5.72 -3.48
N GLU A 143 -12.06 4.76 -2.87
CA GLU A 143 -12.57 3.88 -1.80
C GLU A 143 -12.19 4.38 -0.40
N LEU A 144 -11.25 5.32 -0.30
CA LEU A 144 -10.83 5.94 0.97
C LEU A 144 -11.73 7.11 1.42
N ARG A 145 -12.71 7.53 0.60
CA ARG A 145 -13.57 8.67 0.93
C ARG A 145 -14.59 8.27 2.02
N PRO A 146 -14.87 9.15 3.00
CA PRO A 146 -15.92 8.92 3.98
C PRO A 146 -17.27 8.74 3.26
N GLY A 147 -17.77 7.51 3.21
CA GLY A 147 -19.00 7.14 2.51
C GLY A 147 -18.88 5.98 1.51
N ALA A 148 -17.67 5.51 1.18
CA ALA A 148 -17.47 4.38 0.26
C ALA A 148 -17.34 3.00 0.95
N GLY A 149 -16.98 2.96 2.24
CA GLY A 149 -16.86 1.74 3.03
C GLY A 149 -17.82 1.73 4.21
N LYS A 150 -18.42 0.58 4.52
CA LYS A 150 -19.21 0.39 5.75
C LYS A 150 -18.34 0.77 6.93
N GLY A 151 -18.76 1.78 7.69
CA GLY A 151 -18.03 2.28 8.84
C GLY A 151 -17.74 1.16 9.85
N PHE A 152 -16.57 1.25 10.47
CA PHE A 152 -16.04 0.35 11.52
C PHE A 152 -16.93 0.21 12.77
N GLU A 153 -18.08 0.89 12.83
CA GLU A 153 -19.05 0.78 13.94
C GLU A 153 -19.82 -0.55 13.95
N GLN A 154 -19.54 -1.48 13.03
CA GLN A 154 -20.26 -2.76 12.91
C GLN A 154 -19.39 -4.01 13.08
N LEU A 155 -18.14 -3.88 13.51
CA LEU A 155 -17.37 -5.08 13.86
C LEU A 155 -17.71 -5.51 15.30
N PRO A 156 -18.15 -6.76 15.51
CA PRO A 156 -18.34 -7.27 16.87
C PRO A 156 -16.99 -7.24 17.59
N ALA A 157 -17.01 -6.82 18.86
CA ALA A 157 -15.84 -6.93 19.73
C ALA A 157 -15.36 -8.38 19.74
N LEU A 158 -14.05 -8.58 19.52
CA LEU A 158 -13.37 -9.86 19.68
C LEU A 158 -13.46 -10.35 21.12
#